data_AF-A0A6G7WEX4-F1
#
_entry.id   AF-A0A6G7WEX4-F1
#
_cell.length_a   1.000
_cell.length_b   1.000
_cell.length_c   1.000
_cell.angle_alpha   90.00
_cell.angle_beta   90.00
_cell.angle_gamma   90.00
#
_symmetry.space_group_name_H-M   'P 1'
#
loop_
_entity.id
_entity.type
_entity.pdbx_description
1 polymer ?
#
loop_
_entity_poly.entity_id
_entity_poly.type
_entity_poly.pdbx_seq_one_letter_code
_entity_poly.pdbx_strand_id
1 'polypeptide(L)'
;MAERGVVAGTIMVTNAQGETYFLVDNRGESISFLSAKSEIGGKLPMGVIMEHLLKFVNVQSDSFRLMDLAHLKADANNVSLFVFDLVERPEDPNVLLAGTEDVAWRRSKELTTLLDTYDYGTVPVN
;
A
#
# COMPACT_ATOMS: atom_id res chain seq x y z
N MET A 1 4.28 24.48 -15.10
CA MET A 1 4.90 23.39 -14.31
C MET A 1 3.80 22.38 -14.04
N ALA A 2 3.93 21.13 -14.48
CA ALA A 2 2.91 20.12 -14.22
C ALA A 2 2.96 19.72 -12.74
N GLU A 3 1.87 19.91 -12.01
CA GLU A 3 1.76 19.48 -10.62
C GLU A 3 1.95 17.96 -10.54
N ARG A 4 2.86 17.50 -9.67
CA ARG A 4 3.12 16.06 -9.47
C ARG A 4 2.15 15.55 -8.43
N GLY A 5 1.35 14.54 -8.77
CA GLY A 5 0.50 13.84 -7.80
C GLY A 5 1.31 12.83 -6.99
N VAL A 6 0.91 12.57 -5.74
CA VAL A 6 1.43 11.44 -4.95
C VAL A 6 0.33 10.38 -4.86
N VAL A 7 0.70 9.13 -5.13
CA VAL A 7 -0.16 7.97 -4.95
C VAL A 7 0.45 7.04 -3.91
N ALA A 8 -0.37 6.46 -3.06
CA ALA A 8 0.03 5.50 -2.05
C ALA A 8 -0.53 4.10 -2.35
N GLY A 9 0.09 3.07 -1.79
CA GLY A 9 -0.38 1.71 -1.93
C GLY A 9 0.13 0.77 -0.85
N THR A 10 -0.60 -0.32 -0.69
CA THR A 10 -0.21 -1.45 0.15
C THR A 10 -0.65 -2.76 -0.50
N ILE A 11 0.07 -3.82 -0.16
CA ILE A 11 -0.31 -5.19 -0.50
C ILE A 11 -0.89 -5.82 0.76
N MET A 12 -2.07 -6.40 0.66
CA MET A 12 -2.67 -7.26 1.66
C MET A 12 -2.36 -8.72 1.32
N VAL A 13 -1.92 -9.48 2.31
CA VAL A 13 -1.75 -10.93 2.19
C VAL A 13 -2.34 -11.62 3.40
N THR A 14 -3.19 -12.61 3.17
CA THR A 14 -3.67 -13.50 4.22
C THR A 14 -2.80 -14.75 4.23
N ASN A 15 -2.22 -15.12 5.36
CA ASN A 15 -1.43 -16.35 5.46
C ASN A 15 -2.35 -17.59 5.52
N ALA A 16 -1.76 -18.78 5.47
CA ALA A 16 -2.49 -20.05 5.58
C ALA A 16 -3.30 -20.22 6.88
N GLN A 17 -2.98 -19.43 7.92
CA GLN A 17 -3.65 -19.44 9.22
C GLN A 17 -4.83 -18.45 9.28
N GLY A 18 -5.07 -17.69 8.22
CA GLY A 18 -6.13 -16.68 8.16
C GLY A 18 -5.74 -15.33 8.76
N GLU A 19 -4.46 -15.12 9.10
CA GLU A 19 -3.97 -13.84 9.58
C GLU A 19 -3.63 -12.92 8.41
N THR A 20 -4.08 -11.66 8.48
CA THR A 20 -3.89 -10.67 7.42
C THR A 20 -2.76 -9.70 7.76
N TYR A 21 -1.90 -9.48 6.77
CA TYR A 21 -0.74 -8.61 6.82
C TYR A 21 -0.78 -7.59 5.69
N PHE A 22 -0.16 -6.46 5.92
CA PHE A 22 -0.07 -5.35 4.98
C PHE A 22 1.38 -4.96 4.78
N LEU A 23 1.78 -4.74 3.53
CA LEU A 23 3.11 -4.26 3.20
C LEU A 23 3.20 -2.75 3.51
N VAL A 24 4.19 -2.37 4.31
CA VAL A 24 4.47 -0.98 4.67
C VAL A 24 5.93 -0.64 4.42
N ASP A 25 6.22 0.63 4.21
CA ASP A 25 7.55 1.19 4.35
C ASP A 25 7.92 1.19 5.84
N ASN A 26 9.12 0.68 6.16
CA ASN A 26 9.63 0.50 7.52
C ASN A 26 11.02 1.12 7.69
N ARG A 27 11.24 2.30 7.11
CA ARG A 27 12.48 3.07 7.26
C ARG A 27 12.47 3.91 8.54
N GLY A 28 13.25 3.48 9.53
CA GLY A 28 13.47 4.23 10.77
C GLY A 28 12.49 3.87 11.89
N GLU A 29 12.04 4.86 12.66
CA GLU A 29 11.17 4.66 13.84
C GLU A 29 9.66 4.69 13.52
N SER A 30 9.28 5.07 12.29
CA SER A 30 7.88 5.12 11.86
C SER A 30 7.61 4.19 10.69
N ILE A 31 6.38 3.69 10.61
CA ILE A 31 5.86 2.96 9.45
C ILE A 31 5.04 3.91 8.58
N SER A 32 4.98 3.67 7.28
CA SER A 32 4.08 4.39 6.37
C SER A 32 3.62 3.54 5.20
N PHE A 33 2.57 3.96 4.49
CA PHE A 33 2.23 3.33 3.22
C PHE A 33 3.28 3.66 2.16
N LEU A 34 3.57 2.70 1.29
CA LEU A 34 4.47 2.93 0.17
C LEU A 34 3.86 3.98 -0.75
N SER A 35 4.68 4.89 -1.26
CA SER A 35 4.22 5.99 -2.10
C SER A 35 5.12 6.23 -3.31
N ALA A 36 4.49 6.65 -4.39
CA ALA A 36 5.16 6.97 -5.64
C ALA A 36 4.65 8.30 -6.21
N LYS A 37 5.53 8.99 -6.95
CA LYS A 37 5.16 10.20 -7.68
C LYS A 37 4.49 9.81 -9.00
N SER A 38 3.32 10.36 -9.25
CA SER A 38 2.59 10.24 -10.52
C SER A 38 2.76 11.54 -11.33
N GLU A 39 3.18 11.41 -12.58
CA GLU A 39 3.27 12.53 -13.52
C GLU A 39 1.95 12.71 -14.28
N ILE A 40 1.53 13.97 -14.52
CA ILE A 40 0.34 14.27 -15.33
C ILE A 40 0.62 13.89 -16.79
N GLY A 41 -0.26 13.08 -17.39
CA GLY A 41 -0.13 12.58 -18.76
C GLY A 41 0.71 11.31 -18.90
N GLY A 42 1.19 10.74 -17.79
CA GLY A 42 1.91 9.47 -17.73
C GLY A 42 0.98 8.26 -17.52
N LYS A 43 1.54 7.18 -16.93
CA LYS A 43 0.78 5.99 -16.53
C LYS A 43 -0.31 6.36 -15.51
N LEU A 44 -1.41 5.60 -15.52
CA LEU A 44 -2.49 5.73 -14.52
C LEU A 44 -1.91 5.57 -13.11
N PRO A 45 -2.39 6.31 -12.09
CA PRO A 45 -1.88 6.23 -10.72
C PRO A 45 -1.80 4.81 -10.15
N MET A 46 -2.81 3.98 -10.45
CA MET A 46 -2.83 2.56 -10.08
C MET A 46 -1.65 1.78 -10.68
N GLY A 47 -1.34 2.01 -11.96
CA GLY A 47 -0.22 1.35 -12.62
C GLY A 47 1.13 1.80 -12.04
N VAL A 48 1.26 3.09 -11.73
CA VAL A 48 2.47 3.65 -11.08
C VAL A 48 2.70 2.98 -9.74
N ILE A 49 1.67 2.90 -8.88
CA ILE A 49 1.83 2.31 -7.56
C ILE A 49 2.00 0.79 -7.60
N MET A 50 1.31 0.07 -8.50
CA MET A 50 1.48 -1.37 -8.68
C MET A 50 2.91 -1.72 -9.11
N GLU A 51 3.47 -0.99 -10.08
CA GLU A 51 4.87 -1.16 -10.50
C GLU A 51 5.86 -0.83 -9.39
N HIS A 52 5.51 0.11 -8.50
CA HIS A 52 6.34 0.41 -7.35
C HIS A 52 6.32 -0.72 -6.32
N LEU A 53 5.13 -1.24 -5.99
CA LEU A 53 4.94 -2.34 -5.04
C LEU A 53 5.63 -3.63 -5.49
N LEU A 54 5.56 -3.96 -6.78
CA LEU A 54 6.20 -5.15 -7.37
C LEU A 54 7.73 -5.18 -7.22
N LYS A 55 8.37 -4.05 -6.91
CA LYS A 55 9.82 -4.02 -6.63
C LYS A 55 10.18 -4.66 -5.30
N PHE A 56 9.21 -4.79 -4.40
CA PHE A 56 9.43 -5.24 -3.02
C PHE A 56 9.00 -6.68 -2.79
N VAL A 57 8.36 -7.31 -3.77
CA VAL A 57 7.81 -8.66 -3.64
C VAL A 57 8.14 -9.54 -4.84
N ASN A 58 8.43 -10.81 -4.58
CA ASN A 58 8.72 -11.85 -5.58
C ASN A 58 7.44 -12.57 -6.00
N VAL A 59 6.47 -11.81 -6.53
CA VAL A 59 5.19 -12.34 -7.04
C VAL A 59 4.92 -11.77 -8.42
N GLN A 60 4.10 -12.48 -9.20
CA GLN A 60 3.69 -12.03 -10.52
C GLN A 60 2.56 -10.99 -10.39
N SER A 61 2.46 -10.08 -11.35
CA SER A 61 1.47 -8.98 -11.29
C SER A 61 0.02 -9.46 -11.40
N ASP A 62 -0.21 -10.63 -12.01
CA ASP A 62 -1.54 -11.26 -12.13
C ASP A 62 -2.07 -11.80 -10.79
N SER A 63 -1.20 -11.95 -9.79
CA SER A 63 -1.58 -12.28 -8.42
C SER A 63 -2.22 -11.11 -7.66
N PHE A 64 -2.09 -9.87 -8.16
CA PHE A 64 -2.63 -8.68 -7.51
C PHE A 64 -4.08 -8.48 -7.91
N ARG A 65 -4.97 -8.37 -6.92
CA ARG A 65 -6.36 -7.97 -7.09
C ARG A 65 -6.58 -6.66 -6.39
N LEU A 66 -6.98 -5.62 -7.12
CA LEU A 66 -7.40 -4.38 -6.48
C LEU A 66 -8.64 -4.68 -5.62
N MET A 67 -8.50 -4.52 -4.31
CA MET A 67 -9.58 -4.74 -3.35
C MET A 67 -10.32 -3.46 -3.06
N ASP A 68 -9.58 -2.38 -2.81
CA ASP A 68 -10.14 -1.13 -2.33
C ASP A 68 -9.32 0.07 -2.77
N LEU A 69 -10.00 1.21 -2.82
CA LEU A 69 -9.45 2.52 -3.09
C LEU A 69 -9.91 3.46 -1.98
N ALA A 70 -8.99 3.83 -1.09
CA ALA A 70 -9.25 4.81 -0.04
C ALA A 70 -8.65 6.18 -0.43
N HIS A 71 -9.32 7.25 -0.03
CA HIS A 71 -8.78 8.60 -0.13
C HIS A 71 -8.29 9.04 1.26
N LEU A 72 -6.98 9.16 1.41
CA LEU A 72 -6.34 9.66 2.62
C LEU A 72 -6.16 11.18 2.48
N LYS A 73 -6.51 11.96 3.51
CA LYS A 73 -6.02 13.33 3.61
C LYS A 73 -4.74 13.31 4.44
N ALA A 74 -3.65 13.73 3.82
CA ALA A 74 -2.41 14.04 4.52
C ALA A 74 -2.19 15.56 4.43
N ASP A 75 -2.27 16.24 5.57
CA ASP A 75 -2.23 17.70 5.73
C ASP A 75 -3.25 18.46 4.86
N ALA A 76 -2.95 18.70 3.58
CA ALA A 76 -3.78 19.43 2.61
C ALA A 76 -3.88 18.73 1.24
N ASN A 77 -3.30 17.53 1.09
CA ASN A 77 -3.29 16.79 -0.17
C ASN A 77 -4.15 15.52 -0.06
N ASN A 78 -5.02 15.32 -1.04
CA ASN A 78 -5.74 14.06 -1.22
C ASN A 78 -4.78 13.04 -1.86
N VAL A 79 -4.42 12.02 -1.09
CA VAL A 79 -3.62 10.89 -1.56
C VAL A 79 -4.54 9.70 -1.75
N SER A 80 -4.54 9.12 -2.95
CA SER A 80 -5.25 7.86 -3.18
C SER A 80 -4.39 6.71 -2.68
N LEU A 81 -4.95 5.87 -1.79
CA LEU A 81 -4.37 4.63 -1.30
C LEU A 81 -5.02 3.46 -2.04
N PHE A 82 -4.22 2.73 -2.81
CA PHE A 82 -4.63 1.49 -3.48
C PHE A 82 -4.29 0.28 -2.60
N VAL A 83 -5.28 -0.56 -2.33
CA VAL A 83 -5.09 -1.80 -1.56
C VAL A 83 -5.21 -3.00 -2.50
N PHE A 84 -4.15 -3.80 -2.61
CA PHE A 84 -4.13 -4.99 -3.46
C PHE A 84 -4.12 -6.25 -2.61
N ASP A 85 -5.06 -7.18 -2.80
CA ASP A 85 -4.97 -8.54 -2.24
C ASP A 85 -4.11 -9.41 -3.13
N LEU A 86 -3.21 -10.17 -2.52
CA LEU A 86 -2.53 -11.29 -3.18
C LEU A 86 -3.41 -12.52 -3.17
N VAL A 87 -3.39 -13.30 -4.24
CA VAL A 87 -4.07 -14.60 -4.28
C VAL A 87 -3.32 -15.63 -3.43
N GLU A 88 -2.00 -15.47 -3.29
CA GLU A 88 -1.15 -16.34 -2.50
C GLU A 88 -1.56 -16.34 -1.03
N ARG A 89 -1.40 -17.51 -0.40
CA ARG A 89 -1.66 -17.76 1.02
C ARG A 89 -0.45 -18.46 1.65
N PRO A 90 0.71 -17.79 1.76
CA PRO A 90 1.92 -18.41 2.30
C PRO A 90 1.75 -18.77 3.78
N GLU A 91 2.59 -19.67 4.32
CA GLU A 91 2.66 -19.87 5.77
C GLU A 91 3.28 -18.65 6.47
N ASP A 92 4.40 -18.14 5.93
CA ASP A 92 5.06 -16.91 6.37
C ASP A 92 5.07 -15.88 5.23
N PRO A 93 4.42 -14.71 5.38
CA PRO A 93 4.44 -13.63 4.39
C PRO A 93 5.84 -13.18 3.96
N ASN A 94 6.85 -13.29 4.83
CA ASN A 94 8.20 -12.82 4.54
C ASN A 94 8.85 -13.53 3.35
N VAL A 95 8.41 -14.75 3.02
CA VAL A 95 8.89 -15.49 1.84
C VAL A 95 8.56 -14.79 0.52
N LEU A 96 7.56 -13.89 0.53
CA LEU A 96 7.15 -13.11 -0.63
C LEU A 96 8.01 -11.87 -0.83
N LEU A 97 8.84 -11.45 0.13
CA LEU A 97 9.66 -10.25 0.00
C LEU A 97 10.83 -10.47 -0.97
N ALA A 98 11.11 -9.47 -1.80
CA ALA A 98 12.32 -9.42 -2.62
C ALA A 98 13.56 -8.96 -1.82
N GLY A 99 13.33 -8.35 -0.64
CA GLY A 99 14.33 -7.87 0.32
C GLY A 99 13.65 -7.23 1.53
N THR A 100 14.38 -7.00 2.63
CA THR A 100 13.78 -6.61 3.93
C THR A 100 14.25 -5.27 4.49
N GLU A 101 15.17 -4.57 3.83
CA GLU A 101 15.83 -3.39 4.44
C GLU A 101 14.90 -2.17 4.58
N ASP A 102 13.87 -2.08 3.72
CA ASP A 102 13.03 -0.88 3.62
C ASP A 102 11.54 -1.14 3.82
N VAL A 103 11.13 -2.41 3.88
CA VAL A 103 9.70 -2.80 3.92
C VAL A 103 9.47 -3.93 4.90
N ALA A 104 8.28 -3.98 5.46
CA ALA A 104 7.87 -5.04 6.36
C ALA A 104 6.39 -5.39 6.18
N TRP A 105 6.05 -6.64 6.49
CA TRP A 105 4.67 -7.07 6.68
C TRP A 105 4.20 -6.72 8.10
N ARG A 106 3.13 -5.95 8.22
CA ARG A 106 2.53 -5.56 9.51
C ARG A 106 1.11 -6.06 9.62
N ARG A 107 0.70 -6.48 10.82
CA ARG A 107 -0.67 -6.92 11.07
C ARG A 107 -1.61 -5.72 11.06
N SER A 108 -2.89 -5.94 10.77
CA SER A 108 -3.93 -4.90 10.82
C SER A 108 -3.94 -4.10 12.14
N LYS A 109 -3.69 -4.76 13.27
CA LYS A 109 -3.63 -4.12 14.61
C LYS A 109 -2.45 -3.15 14.78
N GLU A 110 -1.38 -3.32 14.01
CA GLU A 110 -0.23 -2.40 14.02
C GLU A 110 -0.47 -1.21 13.09
N LEU A 111 -1.44 -1.33 12.16
CA LEU A 111 -1.79 -0.27 11.22
C LEU A 111 -2.79 0.72 11.78
N THR A 112 -3.55 0.40 12.83
CA THR A 112 -4.49 1.37 13.42
C THR A 112 -3.79 2.68 13.77
N THR A 113 -2.59 2.62 14.35
CA THR A 113 -1.78 3.82 14.64
C THR A 113 -1.31 4.54 13.38
N LEU A 114 -0.97 3.81 12.31
CA LEU A 114 -0.65 4.42 11.01
C LEU A 114 -1.86 5.11 10.41
N LEU A 115 -3.01 4.43 10.43
CA LEU A 115 -4.26 4.93 9.92
C LEU A 115 -4.67 6.20 10.69
N ASP A 116 -4.48 6.26 12.01
CA ASP A 116 -4.75 7.44 12.85
C ASP A 116 -3.93 8.68 12.45
N THR A 117 -2.77 8.51 11.81
CA THR A 117 -1.98 9.64 11.27
C THR A 117 -2.54 10.22 9.98
N TYR A 118 -3.46 9.53 9.32
CA TYR A 118 -4.15 10.03 8.14
C TYR A 118 -5.53 10.53 8.52
N ASP A 119 -5.84 11.76 8.14
CA ASP A 119 -7.17 12.32 8.38
C ASP A 119 -8.12 11.70 7.35
N TYR A 120 -8.98 10.78 7.77
CA TYR A 120 -9.97 10.19 6.88
C TYR A 120 -10.95 11.27 6.50
N GLY A 121 -10.93 11.69 5.23
CA GLY A 121 -12.07 12.36 4.64
C GLY A 121 -13.24 11.40 4.70
N THR A 122 -14.04 11.49 5.77
CA THR A 122 -15.33 10.82 5.86
C THR A 122 -16.08 11.14 4.57
N VAL A 123 -16.43 10.11 3.83
CA VAL A 123 -17.38 10.23 2.71
C VAL A 123 -18.61 10.93 3.29
N PRO A 124 -19.12 12.02 2.67
CA PRO A 124 -20.31 12.67 3.18
C PRO A 124 -21.44 11.64 3.19
N VAL A 125 -21.97 11.34 4.38
CA VAL A 125 -23.22 10.61 4.49
C VAL A 125 -24.30 11.62 4.12
N ASN A 126 -24.87 11.44 2.92
CA ASN A 126 -26.02 12.20 2.44
C ASN A 126 -27.24 12.02 3.35
#